data_AF-A0A4S8QM20-F1
#
_entry.id   AF-A0A4S8QM20-F1
#
_cell.length_a   1.000
_cell.length_b   1.000
_cell.length_c   1.000
_cell.angle_alpha   90.00
_cell.angle_beta   90.00
_cell.angle_gamma   90.00
#
_symmetry.space_group_name_H-M   'P 1'
#
loop_
_entity.id
_entity.type
_entity.pdbx_description
1 polymer ?
#
loop_
_entity_poly.entity_id
_entity_poly.type
_entity_poly.pdbx_seq_one_letter_code
_entity_poly.pdbx_strand_id
1 'polypeptide(L)'
;MAFPGIAHRMAHWSTMSPHNPIAKPSPSIGRRRLFQGAVAAGGLAAFGTGIPAAQAQTDEIGVQAVHPGMLHTQADLDRMYARVSTNQEPWRAGWEKLIANSHAQSTWTARPTDVIIRGGDGQNYPQLYNDIHAAYQNALRWRVSGNTAHRDKAVQILNAWSSTLTAVNGNSDRFLASGIYGYQFCCAADLVRGASGFNLGAFQDMMTSIFLPMNNSFLTNHNDACITNYWANWDLCNMASKLAIGIICDDSSIINQAVDYFWNGEGNGSIYNAIPFVHNGFLAQWQESGRDQGHSIMGIGLMSSIMEMAWNQGIDLYSARDLAFGKAAEYVARYNLGYNDLPFTTYSWGTGQNCAYREQTVMGEGGRGQLRPVWEMVYNHYSVRRGLRMPNVARMAALVRAEGGGGDYGTTSGGFDTLGFGTLAHTRPTPAVVSGGVYTLMAERSGKILDNGSVTTEGAQAIQWSDNGGDWQRWRITDVGGGYYTLVCLHSGKALDNFSVNTEGGGVVQWTHHGGTAQQWRLVDVGGGAVKLISRYSGKALDNGNGEANGGGAIQWTDNNVVQQRWNLRRVA
;
A
#
# COMPACT_ATOMS: atom_id res chain seq x y z
N MET A 1 2.96 28.12 -73.92
CA MET A 1 3.22 28.90 -72.70
C MET A 1 2.33 28.35 -71.59
N ALA A 2 2.90 28.15 -70.41
CA ALA A 2 2.51 27.14 -69.42
C ALA A 2 1.09 27.28 -68.80
N PHE A 3 0.56 26.12 -68.42
CA PHE A 3 -0.72 25.82 -67.75
C PHE A 3 -0.58 25.85 -66.20
N PRO A 4 -1.64 25.61 -65.38
CA PRO A 4 -2.07 26.43 -64.24
C PRO A 4 -1.84 25.76 -62.86
N GLY A 5 -2.24 26.39 -61.74
CA GLY A 5 -2.31 25.67 -60.46
C GLY A 5 -2.58 26.49 -59.20
N ILE A 6 -3.84 26.45 -58.76
CA ILE A 6 -4.31 26.15 -57.38
C ILE A 6 -3.40 26.63 -56.23
N ALA A 7 -3.88 27.63 -55.49
CA ALA A 7 -3.29 28.09 -54.24
C ALA A 7 -3.40 27.02 -53.13
N HIS A 8 -2.26 26.44 -52.77
CA HIS A 8 -2.12 25.49 -51.66
C HIS A 8 -2.08 26.23 -50.31
N ARG A 9 -2.83 25.67 -49.35
CA ARG A 9 -2.62 25.79 -47.90
C ARG A 9 -1.15 25.55 -47.55
N MET A 10 -0.50 26.48 -46.86
CA MET A 10 0.54 26.18 -45.87
C MET A 10 0.60 27.30 -44.83
N ALA A 11 0.08 27.01 -43.65
CA ALA A 11 0.56 27.58 -42.40
C ALA A 11 0.45 26.47 -41.35
N HIS A 12 1.39 25.52 -41.41
CA HIS A 12 1.61 24.57 -40.34
C HIS A 12 2.18 25.33 -39.14
N TRP A 13 1.31 25.71 -38.21
CA TRP A 13 1.72 25.93 -36.83
C TRP A 13 1.65 24.58 -36.14
N SER A 14 2.82 23.97 -35.90
CA SER A 14 2.94 22.83 -35.01
C SER A 14 2.68 23.32 -33.58
N THR A 15 1.48 23.13 -33.08
CA THR A 15 1.23 23.19 -31.64
C THR A 15 1.83 21.93 -31.03
N MET A 16 3.03 22.06 -30.49
CA MET A 16 3.63 21.08 -29.61
C MET A 16 2.64 20.75 -28.48
N SER A 17 2.36 19.46 -28.32
CA SER A 17 1.71 18.93 -27.11
C SER A 17 2.56 19.32 -25.89
N PRO A 18 1.97 19.81 -24.78
CA PRO A 18 2.73 20.27 -23.61
C PRO A 18 3.34 19.13 -22.78
N HIS A 19 3.23 17.88 -23.23
CA HIS A 19 4.15 16.84 -22.77
C HIS A 19 5.51 17.10 -23.41
N ASN A 20 6.32 17.93 -22.73
CA ASN A 20 7.75 17.87 -22.93
C ASN A 20 8.14 16.39 -22.74
N PRO A 21 8.60 15.66 -23.78
CA PRO A 21 8.93 14.27 -23.61
C PRO A 21 10.13 14.25 -22.67
N ILE A 22 9.87 13.96 -21.39
CA ILE A 22 10.92 13.44 -20.52
C ILE A 22 11.45 12.25 -21.29
N ALA A 23 12.71 12.31 -21.71
CA ALA A 23 13.36 11.23 -22.42
C ALA A 23 13.11 9.96 -21.60
N LYS A 24 12.21 9.09 -22.09
CA LYS A 24 11.91 7.81 -21.46
C LYS A 24 13.20 7.00 -21.59
N PRO A 25 13.96 6.72 -20.52
CA PRO A 25 15.09 5.82 -20.65
C PRO A 25 14.53 4.48 -21.13
N SER A 26 15.14 3.90 -22.16
CA SER A 26 14.83 2.53 -22.57
C SER A 26 14.97 1.63 -21.33
N PRO A 27 13.93 0.91 -20.91
CA PRO A 27 14.04 0.06 -19.74
C PRO A 27 15.02 -1.06 -20.08
N SER A 28 16.21 -1.04 -19.47
CA SER A 28 16.92 -2.28 -19.24
C SER A 28 16.03 -3.08 -18.31
N ILE A 29 15.37 -4.12 -18.82
CA ILE A 29 14.67 -5.10 -17.98
C ILE A 29 15.72 -5.58 -16.98
N GLY A 30 15.62 -5.09 -15.74
CA GLY A 30 16.52 -5.44 -14.67
C GLY A 30 16.37 -6.93 -14.42
N ARG A 31 17.35 -7.71 -14.90
CA ARG A 31 17.44 -9.15 -14.62
C ARG A 31 17.30 -9.36 -13.11
N ARG A 32 16.40 -10.27 -12.73
CA ARG A 32 16.12 -10.73 -11.36
C ARG A 32 17.31 -10.50 -10.42
N ARG A 33 17.15 -9.66 -9.40
CA ARG A 33 17.89 -9.85 -8.14
C ARG A 33 17.02 -10.72 -7.25
N LEU A 34 17.28 -12.03 -7.26
CA LEU A 34 16.79 -12.91 -6.21
C LEU A 34 17.39 -12.44 -4.88
N PHE A 35 16.58 -11.82 -4.03
CA PHE A 35 16.92 -11.71 -2.61
C PHE A 35 16.62 -13.07 -1.99
N GLN A 36 17.67 -13.86 -1.73
CA GLN A 36 17.56 -14.94 -0.76
C GLN A 36 17.32 -14.30 0.61
N GLY A 37 16.06 -14.33 1.07
CA GLY A 37 15.77 -14.16 2.49
C GLY A 37 16.40 -15.32 3.23
N ALA A 38 17.47 -15.06 3.98
CA ALA A 38 18.09 -16.06 4.82
C ALA A 38 17.09 -16.50 5.91
N VAL A 39 16.58 -17.72 5.77
CA VAL A 39 16.03 -18.48 6.88
C VAL A 39 17.23 -18.87 7.74
N ALA A 40 17.35 -18.27 8.93
CA ALA A 40 18.33 -18.69 9.91
C ALA A 40 17.96 -20.07 10.46
N ALA A 41 18.56 -21.11 9.92
CA ALA A 41 18.71 -22.40 10.59
C ALA A 41 20.20 -22.59 10.91
N GLY A 42 20.51 -22.82 12.19
CA GLY A 42 21.87 -22.87 12.72
C GLY A 42 22.73 -24.00 12.14
N GLY A 43 24.03 -23.73 12.05
CA GLY A 43 25.06 -24.72 11.72
C GLY A 43 26.40 -24.06 11.40
N LEU A 44 27.32 -24.07 12.35
CA LEU A 44 28.74 -23.71 12.17
C LEU A 44 29.43 -24.69 11.23
N ALA A 45 30.13 -24.21 10.19
CA ALA A 45 31.39 -24.80 9.70
C ALA A 45 32.10 -23.94 8.62
N ALA A 46 33.34 -23.57 8.95
CA ALA A 46 34.57 -23.38 8.16
C ALA A 46 34.56 -22.82 6.71
N PHE A 47 35.46 -21.85 6.53
CA PHE A 47 35.88 -21.20 5.28
C PHE A 47 36.50 -22.16 4.24
N GLY A 48 36.16 -21.93 2.98
CA GLY A 48 36.88 -22.44 1.81
C GLY A 48 36.69 -21.49 0.61
N THR A 49 37.77 -20.84 0.19
CA THR A 49 37.81 -19.87 -0.90
C THR A 49 37.77 -20.53 -2.28
N GLY A 50 36.76 -20.20 -3.08
CA GLY A 50 36.72 -20.52 -4.51
C GLY A 50 35.33 -20.22 -5.08
N ILE A 51 35.18 -19.10 -5.78
CA ILE A 51 33.96 -18.79 -6.54
C ILE A 51 34.14 -19.39 -7.95
N PRO A 52 33.36 -20.41 -8.36
CA PRO A 52 33.26 -20.74 -9.77
C PRO A 52 32.41 -19.66 -10.47
N ALA A 53 32.86 -19.19 -11.62
CA ALA A 53 32.06 -18.31 -12.47
C ALA A 53 30.83 -19.09 -12.95
N ALA A 54 29.65 -18.75 -12.41
CA ALA A 54 28.38 -19.32 -12.85
C ALA A 54 28.03 -18.76 -14.23
N GLN A 55 28.03 -19.64 -15.25
CA GLN A 55 27.47 -19.34 -16.56
C GLN A 55 25.98 -19.04 -16.42
N ALA A 56 25.53 -17.94 -17.03
CA ALA A 56 24.14 -17.52 -17.01
C ALA A 56 23.28 -18.49 -17.83
N GLN A 57 22.47 -19.29 -17.14
CA GLN A 57 21.40 -20.08 -17.72
C GLN A 57 20.15 -19.18 -17.80
N THR A 58 19.59 -19.03 -19.00
CA THR A 58 18.42 -18.20 -19.29
C THR A 58 17.15 -18.97 -18.94
N ASP A 59 16.65 -18.82 -17.72
CA ASP A 59 15.31 -19.30 -17.39
C ASP A 59 14.29 -18.19 -17.68
N GLU A 60 13.37 -18.49 -18.60
CA GLU A 60 12.14 -17.73 -18.82
C GLU A 60 11.33 -17.61 -17.52
N ILE A 61 10.42 -16.61 -17.46
CA ILE A 61 9.40 -16.53 -16.40
C ILE A 61 8.69 -17.88 -16.35
N GLY A 62 8.54 -18.46 -15.17
CA GLY A 62 7.85 -19.75 -15.00
C GLY A 62 6.48 -19.71 -15.67
N VAL A 63 6.13 -20.80 -16.35
CA VAL A 63 4.91 -20.97 -17.18
C VAL A 63 3.60 -20.76 -16.41
N GLN A 64 3.64 -20.64 -15.07
CA GLN A 64 2.47 -20.58 -14.19
C GLN A 64 2.57 -19.44 -13.17
N ALA A 65 1.46 -18.73 -12.93
CA ALA A 65 1.38 -17.68 -11.92
C ALA A 65 1.32 -18.27 -10.50
N VAL A 66 1.70 -17.48 -9.50
CA VAL A 66 1.64 -17.88 -8.09
C VAL A 66 0.21 -17.72 -7.58
N HIS A 67 -0.31 -18.77 -6.92
CA HIS A 67 -1.65 -18.81 -6.35
C HIS A 67 -1.69 -19.40 -4.93
N PRO A 68 -2.42 -18.78 -3.97
CA PRO A 68 -2.90 -17.41 -4.05
C PRO A 68 -1.70 -16.45 -4.15
N GLY A 69 -1.82 -15.44 -5.00
CA GLY A 69 -0.71 -14.54 -5.32
C GLY A 69 -1.13 -13.22 -5.94
N MET A 70 -2.42 -12.87 -5.85
CA MET A 70 -2.87 -11.50 -6.11
C MET A 70 -2.57 -10.60 -4.91
N LEU A 71 -3.58 -10.10 -4.18
CA LEU A 71 -3.33 -9.25 -3.00
C LEU A 71 -2.76 -10.02 -1.81
N HIS A 72 -2.99 -11.33 -1.74
CA HIS A 72 -2.61 -12.18 -0.60
C HIS A 72 -1.85 -13.40 -1.07
N THR A 73 -0.71 -13.67 -0.44
CA THR A 73 0.02 -14.93 -0.59
C THR A 73 -0.42 -15.95 0.45
N GLN A 74 -0.06 -17.23 0.27
CA GLN A 74 -0.31 -18.24 1.31
C GLN A 74 0.33 -17.86 2.65
N ALA A 75 1.53 -17.26 2.65
CA ALA A 75 2.18 -16.77 3.85
C ALA A 75 1.43 -15.61 4.53
N ASP A 76 0.67 -14.80 3.78
CA ASP A 76 -0.20 -13.78 4.35
C ASP A 76 -1.43 -14.43 5.02
N LEU A 77 -2.01 -15.44 4.40
CA LEU A 77 -3.13 -16.20 4.97
C LEU A 77 -2.73 -16.93 6.27
N ASP A 78 -1.58 -17.60 6.25
CA ASP A 78 -1.04 -18.31 7.42
C ASP A 78 -0.73 -17.32 8.56
N ARG A 79 -0.20 -16.14 8.24
CA ARG A 79 0.03 -15.07 9.23
C ARG A 79 -1.29 -14.61 9.84
N MET A 80 -2.32 -14.34 9.02
CA MET A 80 -3.63 -13.94 9.54
C MET A 80 -4.19 -14.99 10.49
N TYR A 81 -4.20 -16.27 10.08
CA TYR A 81 -4.64 -17.39 10.91
C TYR A 81 -3.88 -17.45 12.24
N ALA A 82 -2.55 -17.44 12.20
CA ALA A 82 -1.71 -17.57 13.39
C ALA A 82 -1.90 -16.40 14.37
N ARG A 83 -2.03 -15.16 13.86
CA ARG A 83 -2.18 -13.96 14.70
C ARG A 83 -3.59 -13.86 15.29
N VAL A 84 -4.62 -14.20 14.52
CA VAL A 84 -6.01 -14.20 15.00
C VAL A 84 -6.26 -15.32 16.02
N SER A 85 -5.79 -16.54 15.76
CA SER A 85 -5.94 -17.69 16.68
C SER A 85 -5.25 -17.50 18.04
N THR A 86 -4.28 -16.58 18.12
CA THR A 86 -3.56 -16.23 19.34
C THR A 86 -3.95 -14.84 19.88
N ASN A 87 -5.05 -14.25 19.41
CA ASN A 87 -5.59 -12.95 19.85
C ASN A 87 -4.57 -11.81 19.78
N GLN A 88 -3.68 -11.80 18.78
CA GLN A 88 -2.65 -10.78 18.66
C GLN A 88 -3.16 -9.53 17.95
N GLU A 89 -2.91 -8.38 18.56
CA GLU A 89 -3.19 -7.08 17.95
C GLU A 89 -2.10 -6.68 16.93
N PRO A 90 -2.47 -5.97 15.84
CA PRO A 90 -3.80 -5.45 15.53
C PRO A 90 -4.62 -6.41 14.65
N TRP A 91 -4.12 -7.62 14.36
CA TRP A 91 -4.82 -8.61 13.52
C TRP A 91 -6.17 -9.00 14.11
N ARG A 92 -6.26 -9.13 15.44
CA ARG A 92 -7.52 -9.38 16.14
C ARG A 92 -8.53 -8.26 15.87
N ALA A 93 -8.18 -6.99 16.02
CA ALA A 93 -9.08 -5.88 15.69
C ALA A 93 -9.53 -5.89 14.22
N GLY A 94 -8.62 -6.21 13.28
CA GLY A 94 -8.97 -6.39 11.87
C GLY A 94 -9.92 -7.57 11.62
N TRP A 95 -9.76 -8.66 12.36
CA TRP A 95 -10.67 -9.80 12.33
C TRP A 95 -12.05 -9.45 12.88
N GLU A 96 -12.11 -8.73 14.00
CA GLU A 96 -13.36 -8.26 14.61
C GLU A 96 -14.13 -7.35 13.64
N LYS A 97 -13.43 -6.48 12.90
CA LYS A 97 -14.02 -5.69 11.81
C LYS A 97 -14.61 -6.56 10.70
N LEU A 98 -13.87 -7.58 10.26
CA LEU A 98 -14.35 -8.50 9.22
C LEU A 98 -15.61 -9.26 9.64
N ILE A 99 -15.64 -9.87 10.82
CA ILE A 99 -16.79 -10.69 11.23
C ILE A 99 -18.05 -9.87 11.54
N ALA A 100 -17.89 -8.59 11.89
CA ALA A 100 -18.99 -7.66 12.12
C ALA A 100 -19.63 -7.14 10.81
N ASN A 101 -18.92 -7.22 9.68
CA ASN A 101 -19.42 -6.71 8.40
C ASN A 101 -20.54 -7.61 7.84
N SER A 102 -21.62 -7.00 7.34
CA SER A 102 -22.79 -7.71 6.80
C SER A 102 -22.48 -8.49 5.51
N HIS A 103 -21.49 -8.06 4.74
CA HIS A 103 -21.01 -8.77 3.55
C HIS A 103 -20.25 -10.05 3.90
N ALA A 104 -19.69 -10.14 5.11
CA ALA A 104 -18.90 -11.28 5.58
C ALA A 104 -19.76 -12.43 6.16
N GLN A 105 -21.08 -12.41 5.98
CA GLN A 105 -21.97 -13.44 6.51
C GLN A 105 -22.19 -14.57 5.50
N SER A 106 -22.09 -15.83 5.95
CA SER A 106 -22.35 -17.01 5.12
C SER A 106 -23.82 -17.16 4.71
N THR A 107 -24.69 -16.30 5.24
CA THR A 107 -26.10 -16.18 4.87
C THR A 107 -26.36 -15.14 3.77
N TRP A 108 -25.32 -14.47 3.24
CA TRP A 108 -25.47 -13.49 2.15
C TRP A 108 -26.19 -14.08 0.93
N THR A 109 -27.10 -13.32 0.33
CA THR A 109 -27.82 -13.71 -0.89
C THR A 109 -27.38 -12.82 -2.05
N ALA A 110 -26.59 -13.40 -2.96
CA ALA A 110 -26.16 -12.72 -4.18
C ALA A 110 -27.33 -12.49 -5.15
N ARG A 111 -27.17 -11.47 -5.98
CA ARG A 111 -28.15 -11.02 -6.98
C ARG A 111 -27.45 -10.84 -8.34
N PRO A 112 -26.98 -11.93 -8.97
CA PRO A 112 -26.35 -11.84 -10.28
C PRO A 112 -27.33 -11.36 -11.33
N THR A 113 -26.84 -10.57 -12.28
CA THR A 113 -27.58 -10.10 -13.45
C THR A 113 -26.82 -10.42 -14.72
N ASP A 114 -27.54 -10.54 -15.83
CA ASP A 114 -27.01 -10.80 -17.16
C ASP A 114 -26.21 -9.60 -17.71
N VAL A 115 -26.65 -8.39 -17.41
CA VAL A 115 -25.96 -7.15 -17.79
C VAL A 115 -25.74 -6.26 -16.58
N ILE A 116 -24.51 -5.76 -16.46
CA ILE A 116 -24.17 -4.68 -15.51
C ILE A 116 -24.08 -3.36 -16.26
N ILE A 117 -24.84 -2.37 -15.81
CA ILE A 117 -24.87 -1.01 -16.35
C ILE A 117 -24.25 -0.07 -15.33
N ARG A 118 -23.21 0.66 -15.74
CA ARG A 118 -22.64 1.78 -14.97
C ARG A 118 -22.67 3.07 -15.80
N GLY A 119 -23.35 4.07 -15.24
CA GLY A 119 -23.60 5.36 -15.88
C GLY A 119 -24.73 5.30 -16.92
N GLY A 120 -25.50 6.38 -17.01
CA GLY A 120 -26.73 6.45 -17.82
C GLY A 120 -27.96 5.83 -17.14
N ASP A 121 -29.02 5.63 -17.91
CA ASP A 121 -30.29 5.09 -17.42
C ASP A 121 -30.16 3.59 -17.06
N GLY A 122 -30.85 3.18 -15.98
CA GLY A 122 -30.90 1.77 -15.58
C GLY A 122 -29.65 1.24 -14.87
N GLN A 123 -28.79 2.11 -14.33
CA GLN A 123 -27.59 1.69 -13.61
C GLN A 123 -27.89 0.70 -12.47
N ASN A 124 -27.20 -0.44 -12.46
CA ASN A 124 -27.38 -1.52 -11.48
C ASN A 124 -26.05 -2.04 -10.91
N TYR A 125 -24.92 -1.44 -11.28
CA TYR A 125 -23.59 -1.82 -10.82
C TYR A 125 -23.39 -1.94 -9.29
N PRO A 126 -24.20 -1.31 -8.40
CA PRO A 126 -24.15 -1.64 -6.98
C PRO A 126 -24.35 -3.11 -6.64
N GLN A 127 -25.16 -3.83 -7.42
CA GLN A 127 -25.36 -5.26 -7.21
C GLN A 127 -24.04 -6.02 -7.34
N LEU A 128 -23.24 -5.68 -8.35
CA LEU A 128 -21.95 -6.33 -8.63
C LEU A 128 -20.93 -6.09 -7.50
N TYR A 129 -20.68 -4.84 -7.10
CA TYR A 129 -19.66 -4.60 -6.08
C TYR A 129 -20.03 -5.16 -4.72
N ASN A 130 -21.32 -5.16 -4.34
CA ASN A 130 -21.73 -5.72 -3.04
C ASN A 130 -21.47 -7.24 -3.03
N ASP A 131 -21.79 -7.93 -4.13
CA ASP A 131 -21.58 -9.38 -4.22
C ASP A 131 -20.08 -9.75 -4.32
N ILE A 132 -19.27 -8.99 -5.06
CA ILE A 132 -17.82 -9.21 -5.11
C ILE A 132 -17.21 -9.07 -3.71
N HIS A 133 -17.58 -8.02 -2.99
CA HIS A 133 -17.08 -7.80 -1.64
C HIS A 133 -17.59 -8.87 -0.66
N ALA A 134 -18.83 -9.34 -0.81
CA ALA A 134 -19.33 -10.48 -0.04
C ALA A 134 -18.54 -11.77 -0.34
N ALA A 135 -18.21 -12.04 -1.60
CA ALA A 135 -17.37 -13.18 -1.98
C ALA A 135 -15.97 -13.08 -1.37
N TYR A 136 -15.30 -11.94 -1.52
CA TYR A 136 -13.97 -11.69 -0.96
C TYR A 136 -13.94 -11.82 0.57
N GLN A 137 -14.89 -11.18 1.26
CA GLN A 137 -14.96 -11.20 2.72
C GLN A 137 -15.27 -12.59 3.28
N ASN A 138 -16.17 -13.34 2.64
CA ASN A 138 -16.39 -14.75 3.00
C ASN A 138 -15.15 -15.60 2.70
N ALA A 139 -14.44 -15.38 1.59
CA ALA A 139 -13.20 -16.09 1.31
C ALA A 139 -12.13 -15.83 2.38
N LEU A 140 -11.94 -14.57 2.82
CA LEU A 140 -11.06 -14.24 3.94
C LEU A 140 -11.49 -14.92 5.24
N ARG A 141 -12.80 -14.90 5.56
CA ARG A 141 -13.30 -15.59 6.76
C ARG A 141 -13.00 -17.08 6.74
N TRP A 142 -13.14 -17.72 5.59
CA TRP A 142 -12.75 -19.12 5.45
C TRP A 142 -11.26 -19.32 5.65
N ARG A 143 -10.41 -18.53 4.96
CA ARG A 143 -8.96 -18.67 5.06
C ARG A 143 -8.43 -18.47 6.48
N VAL A 144 -9.05 -17.59 7.26
CA VAL A 144 -8.61 -17.28 8.64
C VAL A 144 -9.24 -18.19 9.70
N SER A 145 -10.47 -18.69 9.50
CA SER A 145 -11.16 -19.51 10.52
C SER A 145 -11.23 -21.01 10.21
N GLY A 146 -10.99 -21.40 8.95
CA GLY A 146 -11.23 -22.76 8.46
C GLY A 146 -12.71 -23.12 8.27
N ASN A 147 -13.66 -22.23 8.61
CA ASN A 147 -15.09 -22.53 8.50
C ASN A 147 -15.55 -22.59 7.04
N THR A 148 -15.93 -23.79 6.60
CA THR A 148 -16.30 -24.06 5.21
C THR A 148 -17.61 -23.42 4.78
N ALA A 149 -18.49 -23.01 5.69
CA ALA A 149 -19.71 -22.28 5.31
C ALA A 149 -19.39 -20.95 4.59
N HIS A 150 -18.29 -20.30 4.96
CA HIS A 150 -17.82 -19.10 4.28
C HIS A 150 -17.15 -19.41 2.93
N ARG A 151 -16.40 -20.51 2.84
CA ARG A 151 -15.86 -21.00 1.55
C ARG A 151 -17.00 -21.23 0.57
N ASP A 152 -18.01 -21.98 1.00
CA ASP A 152 -19.13 -22.39 0.16
C ASP A 152 -19.95 -21.18 -0.28
N LYS A 153 -20.12 -20.16 0.59
CA LYS A 153 -20.74 -18.89 0.20
C LYS A 153 -19.93 -18.15 -0.85
N ALA A 154 -18.62 -17.99 -0.67
CA ALA A 154 -17.77 -17.31 -1.65
C ALA A 154 -17.82 -18.01 -3.01
N VAL A 155 -17.69 -19.35 -3.02
CA VAL A 155 -17.81 -20.18 -4.22
C VAL A 155 -19.19 -20.03 -4.88
N GLN A 156 -20.28 -20.04 -4.10
CA GLN A 156 -21.63 -19.86 -4.61
C GLN A 156 -21.79 -18.52 -5.34
N ILE A 157 -21.30 -17.43 -4.73
CA ILE A 157 -21.40 -16.10 -5.33
C ILE A 157 -20.61 -16.03 -6.64
N LEU A 158 -19.36 -16.50 -6.62
CA LEU A 158 -18.48 -16.49 -7.80
C LEU A 158 -19.05 -17.31 -8.95
N ASN A 159 -19.53 -18.53 -8.66
CA ASN A 159 -20.16 -19.38 -9.66
C ASN A 159 -21.43 -18.72 -10.24
N ALA A 160 -22.29 -18.16 -9.38
CA ALA A 160 -23.55 -17.57 -9.79
C ALA A 160 -23.36 -16.39 -10.76
N TRP A 161 -22.35 -15.56 -10.54
CA TRP A 161 -22.00 -14.50 -11.49
C TRP A 161 -21.34 -15.05 -12.76
N SER A 162 -20.39 -15.98 -12.64
CA SER A 162 -19.72 -16.58 -13.81
C SER A 162 -20.66 -17.33 -14.76
N SER A 163 -21.80 -17.82 -14.27
CA SER A 163 -22.82 -18.47 -15.08
C SER A 163 -23.91 -17.53 -15.62
N THR A 164 -23.95 -16.27 -15.16
CA THR A 164 -25.08 -15.35 -15.44
C THR A 164 -24.63 -14.13 -16.23
N LEU A 165 -23.51 -13.49 -15.86
CA LEU A 165 -23.08 -12.25 -16.48
C LEU A 165 -22.67 -12.47 -17.94
N THR A 166 -23.19 -11.63 -18.83
CA THR A 166 -22.92 -11.68 -20.27
C THR A 166 -22.33 -10.37 -20.81
N ALA A 167 -22.55 -9.23 -20.13
CA ALA A 167 -22.00 -7.95 -20.56
C ALA A 167 -21.85 -6.93 -19.42
N VAL A 168 -20.90 -6.01 -19.61
CA VAL A 168 -20.80 -4.74 -18.86
C VAL A 168 -21.02 -3.59 -19.85
N ASN A 169 -22.01 -2.74 -19.56
CA ASN A 169 -22.49 -1.67 -20.44
C ASN A 169 -22.69 -0.35 -19.67
N GLY A 170 -23.20 0.67 -20.35
CA GLY A 170 -23.45 2.01 -19.84
C GLY A 170 -22.73 3.07 -20.66
N ASN A 171 -22.59 4.27 -20.10
CA ASN A 171 -21.78 5.33 -20.70
C ASN A 171 -20.27 5.02 -20.54
N SER A 172 -19.39 6.02 -20.55
CA SER A 172 -17.95 5.82 -20.28
C SER A 172 -17.68 5.04 -18.98
N ASP A 173 -18.51 5.21 -17.95
CA ASP A 173 -18.29 4.62 -16.63
C ASP A 173 -18.32 3.08 -16.63
N ARG A 174 -18.79 2.45 -17.72
CA ARG A 174 -18.63 1.00 -17.94
C ARG A 174 -17.17 0.55 -17.85
N PHE A 175 -16.20 1.40 -18.19
CA PHE A 175 -14.78 1.09 -18.05
C PHE A 175 -14.30 1.18 -16.60
N LEU A 176 -14.92 2.02 -15.76
CA LEU A 176 -14.70 1.98 -14.32
C LEU A 176 -15.31 0.70 -13.71
N ALA A 177 -16.48 0.26 -14.19
CA ALA A 177 -17.05 -1.02 -13.77
C ALA A 177 -16.15 -2.19 -14.14
N SER A 178 -15.72 -2.27 -15.41
CA SER A 178 -14.84 -3.34 -15.87
C SER A 178 -13.50 -3.33 -15.12
N GLY A 179 -12.85 -2.17 -14.99
CA GLY A 179 -11.56 -2.06 -14.30
C GLY A 179 -11.64 -2.35 -12.80
N ILE A 180 -12.44 -1.59 -12.06
CA ILE A 180 -12.49 -1.70 -10.59
C ILE A 180 -13.02 -3.08 -10.18
N TYR A 181 -14.15 -3.50 -10.73
CA TYR A 181 -14.77 -4.74 -10.28
C TYR A 181 -14.05 -5.96 -10.83
N GLY A 182 -13.46 -5.89 -12.03
CA GLY A 182 -12.71 -7.00 -12.62
C GLY A 182 -11.54 -7.48 -11.74
N TYR A 183 -10.66 -6.57 -11.29
CA TYR A 183 -9.53 -6.99 -10.43
C TYR A 183 -9.99 -7.51 -9.07
N GLN A 184 -11.03 -6.89 -8.50
CA GLN A 184 -11.59 -7.29 -7.22
C GLN A 184 -12.23 -8.69 -7.30
N PHE A 185 -12.89 -8.98 -8.43
CA PHE A 185 -13.49 -10.28 -8.67
C PHE A 185 -12.43 -11.38 -8.75
N CYS A 186 -11.37 -11.13 -9.51
CA CYS A 186 -10.22 -12.02 -9.62
C CYS A 186 -9.56 -12.27 -8.25
N CYS A 187 -9.40 -11.24 -7.42
CA CYS A 187 -8.85 -11.39 -6.07
C CYS A 187 -9.72 -12.28 -5.17
N ALA A 188 -11.06 -12.17 -5.27
CA ALA A 188 -11.97 -13.05 -4.56
C ALA A 188 -11.89 -14.51 -5.06
N ALA A 189 -11.81 -14.70 -6.37
CA ALA A 189 -11.66 -16.02 -7.00
C ALA A 189 -10.34 -16.71 -6.64
N ASP A 190 -9.23 -15.96 -6.62
CA ASP A 190 -7.91 -16.47 -6.27
C ASP A 190 -7.87 -17.07 -4.87
N LEU A 191 -8.56 -16.43 -3.91
CA LEU A 191 -8.64 -16.92 -2.54
C LEU A 191 -9.35 -18.27 -2.43
N VAL A 192 -10.27 -18.61 -3.34
CA VAL A 192 -10.99 -19.90 -3.37
C VAL A 192 -10.55 -20.82 -4.50
N ARG A 193 -9.43 -20.51 -5.18
CA ARG A 193 -8.85 -21.38 -6.21
C ARG A 193 -8.62 -22.78 -5.63
N GLY A 194 -9.13 -23.81 -6.31
CA GLY A 194 -9.06 -25.21 -5.88
C GLY A 194 -10.08 -25.62 -4.80
N ALA A 195 -10.95 -24.72 -4.35
CA ALA A 195 -12.05 -25.09 -3.46
C ALA A 195 -13.06 -26.00 -4.18
N SER A 196 -13.60 -26.98 -3.45
CA SER A 196 -14.62 -27.88 -3.97
C SER A 196 -15.82 -27.11 -4.53
N GLY A 197 -16.23 -27.47 -5.75
CA GLY A 197 -17.38 -26.87 -6.43
C GLY A 197 -17.12 -25.53 -7.10
N PHE A 198 -15.94 -24.92 -6.97
CA PHE A 198 -15.63 -23.70 -7.72
C PHE A 198 -15.36 -24.01 -9.19
N ASN A 199 -16.17 -23.43 -10.08
CA ASN A 199 -15.98 -23.57 -11.52
C ASN A 199 -15.00 -22.50 -12.03
N LEU A 200 -13.71 -22.77 -11.82
CA LEU A 200 -12.64 -21.85 -12.24
C LEU A 200 -12.68 -21.58 -13.76
N GLY A 201 -12.99 -22.59 -14.58
CA GLY A 201 -13.05 -22.44 -16.03
C GLY A 201 -14.12 -21.43 -16.47
N ALA A 202 -15.36 -21.59 -15.99
CA ALA A 202 -16.43 -20.63 -16.29
C ALA A 202 -16.11 -19.22 -15.78
N PHE A 203 -15.44 -19.11 -14.63
CA PHE A 203 -14.97 -17.82 -14.12
C PHE A 203 -13.91 -17.18 -15.04
N GLN A 204 -12.90 -17.94 -15.46
CA GLN A 204 -11.88 -17.49 -16.40
C GLN A 204 -12.50 -17.08 -17.75
N ASP A 205 -13.48 -17.85 -18.24
CA ASP A 205 -14.21 -17.54 -19.47
C ASP A 205 -14.98 -16.21 -19.35
N MET A 206 -15.67 -15.97 -18.24
CA MET A 206 -16.34 -14.68 -17.98
C MET A 206 -15.33 -13.53 -17.98
N MET A 207 -14.20 -13.70 -17.29
CA MET A 207 -13.18 -12.65 -17.19
C MET A 207 -12.50 -12.34 -18.54
N THR A 208 -12.20 -13.36 -19.34
CA THR A 208 -11.52 -13.21 -20.62
C THR A 208 -12.44 -12.78 -21.76
N SER A 209 -13.74 -13.15 -21.71
CA SER A 209 -14.70 -12.81 -22.77
C SER A 209 -15.42 -11.47 -22.55
N ILE A 210 -15.59 -11.03 -21.30
CA ILE A 210 -16.33 -9.80 -20.96
C ILE A 210 -15.39 -8.68 -20.53
N PHE A 211 -14.54 -8.92 -19.52
CA PHE A 211 -13.77 -7.85 -18.87
C PHE A 211 -12.51 -7.49 -19.68
N LEU A 212 -11.70 -8.50 -20.03
CA LEU A 212 -10.41 -8.29 -20.70
C LEU A 212 -10.52 -7.49 -22.01
N PRO A 213 -11.48 -7.72 -22.93
CA PRO A 213 -11.59 -6.95 -24.15
C PRO A 213 -11.90 -5.48 -23.88
N MET A 214 -12.73 -5.19 -22.86
CA MET A 214 -13.01 -3.82 -22.43
C MET A 214 -11.78 -3.15 -21.83
N ASN A 215 -11.03 -3.85 -20.97
CA ASN A 215 -9.80 -3.29 -20.38
C ASN A 215 -8.77 -2.99 -21.48
N ASN A 216 -8.59 -3.90 -22.44
CA ASN A 216 -7.70 -3.69 -23.58
C ASN A 216 -8.15 -2.51 -24.44
N SER A 217 -9.44 -2.42 -24.77
CA SER A 217 -9.98 -1.32 -25.56
C SER A 217 -9.80 0.03 -24.86
N PHE A 218 -10.00 0.09 -23.53
CA PHE A 218 -9.76 1.33 -22.79
C PHE A 218 -8.30 1.75 -22.77
N LEU A 219 -7.39 0.82 -22.45
CA LEU A 219 -5.96 1.12 -22.32
C LEU A 219 -5.32 1.50 -23.68
N THR A 220 -5.89 1.09 -24.80
CA THR A 220 -5.38 1.39 -26.14
C THR A 220 -6.11 2.55 -26.82
N ASN A 221 -7.45 2.56 -26.78
CA ASN A 221 -8.27 3.50 -27.55
C ASN A 221 -8.85 4.64 -26.71
N HIS A 222 -8.76 4.56 -25.38
CA HIS A 222 -9.25 5.57 -24.43
C HIS A 222 -10.69 6.02 -24.72
N ASN A 223 -11.58 5.08 -25.06
CA ASN A 223 -12.98 5.35 -25.43
C ASN A 223 -13.10 6.46 -26.49
N ASP A 224 -12.23 6.41 -27.51
CA ASP A 224 -12.15 7.33 -28.65
C ASP A 224 -11.89 8.80 -28.26
N ALA A 225 -11.47 9.04 -27.03
CA ALA A 225 -11.06 10.36 -26.55
C ALA A 225 -9.55 10.56 -26.71
N CYS A 226 -9.08 11.79 -26.55
CA CYS A 226 -7.65 12.02 -26.44
C CYS A 226 -7.06 11.27 -25.24
N ILE A 227 -5.80 10.84 -25.36
CA ILE A 227 -5.15 9.95 -24.39
C ILE A 227 -5.14 10.49 -22.96
N THR A 228 -5.11 11.82 -22.79
CA THR A 228 -5.10 12.49 -21.49
C THR A 228 -6.48 12.80 -20.93
N ASN A 229 -7.56 12.47 -21.65
CA ASN A 229 -8.93 12.86 -21.26
C ASN A 229 -9.34 12.27 -19.91
N TYR A 230 -8.99 11.01 -19.68
CA TYR A 230 -9.36 10.27 -18.48
C TYR A 230 -8.28 10.40 -17.40
N TRP A 231 -8.72 10.52 -16.15
CA TRP A 231 -7.83 10.62 -14.99
C TRP A 231 -7.09 9.30 -14.72
N ALA A 232 -5.96 9.36 -14.01
CA ALA A 232 -5.11 8.20 -13.74
C ALA A 232 -5.88 6.98 -13.20
N ASN A 233 -6.86 7.19 -12.30
CA ASN A 233 -7.67 6.10 -11.76
C ASN A 233 -8.38 5.22 -12.81
N TRP A 234 -8.72 5.76 -13.99
CA TRP A 234 -9.39 5.01 -15.05
C TRP A 234 -8.46 3.98 -15.66
N ASP A 235 -7.28 4.41 -16.08
CA ASP A 235 -6.22 3.56 -16.63
C ASP A 235 -5.73 2.57 -15.56
N LEU A 236 -5.54 3.03 -14.31
CA LEU A 236 -5.09 2.18 -13.20
C LEU A 236 -6.05 1.04 -12.92
N CYS A 237 -7.36 1.29 -12.86
CA CYS A 237 -8.31 0.20 -12.59
C CYS A 237 -8.40 -0.80 -13.76
N ASN A 238 -8.31 -0.34 -15.00
CA ASN A 238 -8.28 -1.23 -16.16
C ASN A 238 -6.98 -2.04 -16.25
N MET A 239 -5.84 -1.44 -15.89
CA MET A 239 -4.56 -2.13 -15.74
C MET A 239 -4.58 -3.15 -14.59
N ALA A 240 -5.18 -2.81 -13.45
CA ALA A 240 -5.36 -3.73 -12.33
C ALA A 240 -6.19 -4.95 -12.74
N SER A 241 -7.31 -4.73 -13.44
CA SER A 241 -8.14 -5.81 -13.96
C SER A 241 -7.36 -6.69 -14.93
N LYS A 242 -6.68 -6.08 -15.92
CA LYS A 242 -5.86 -6.82 -16.89
C LYS A 242 -4.79 -7.69 -16.20
N LEU A 243 -4.05 -7.12 -15.24
CA LEU A 243 -3.04 -7.87 -14.48
C LEU A 243 -3.68 -9.04 -13.71
N ALA A 244 -4.78 -8.80 -13.00
CA ALA A 244 -5.46 -9.83 -12.23
C ALA A 244 -6.05 -10.93 -13.12
N ILE A 245 -6.55 -10.59 -14.32
CA ILE A 245 -7.03 -11.56 -15.32
C ILE A 245 -5.86 -12.42 -15.83
N GLY A 246 -4.72 -11.82 -16.15
CA GLY A 246 -3.52 -12.56 -16.52
C GLY A 246 -3.08 -13.54 -15.43
N ILE A 247 -3.10 -13.11 -14.16
CA ILE A 247 -2.79 -13.97 -13.02
C ILE A 247 -3.81 -15.12 -12.89
N ILE A 248 -5.12 -14.85 -12.83
CA ILE A 248 -6.11 -15.94 -12.62
C ILE A 248 -6.11 -16.97 -13.76
N CYS A 249 -5.77 -16.54 -14.97
CA CYS A 249 -5.71 -17.39 -16.16
C CYS A 249 -4.35 -18.07 -16.38
N ASP A 250 -3.37 -17.87 -15.49
CA ASP A 250 -1.99 -18.34 -15.70
C ASP A 250 -1.39 -17.87 -17.05
N ASP A 251 -1.76 -16.67 -17.50
CA ASP A 251 -1.33 -16.08 -18.79
C ASP A 251 -0.25 -15.01 -18.59
N SER A 252 1.00 -15.42 -18.76
CA SER A 252 2.17 -14.54 -18.65
C SER A 252 2.21 -13.44 -19.71
N SER A 253 1.60 -13.63 -20.88
CA SER A 253 1.52 -12.60 -21.93
C SER A 253 0.65 -11.44 -21.47
N ILE A 254 -0.51 -11.73 -20.88
CA ILE A 254 -1.41 -10.69 -20.34
C ILE A 254 -0.75 -9.96 -19.15
N ILE A 255 -0.08 -10.70 -18.26
CA ILE A 255 0.69 -10.12 -17.14
C ILE A 255 1.74 -9.15 -17.68
N ASN A 256 2.54 -9.59 -18.65
CA ASN A 256 3.60 -8.77 -19.25
C ASN A 256 3.04 -7.52 -19.94
N GLN A 257 1.88 -7.62 -20.61
CA GLN A 257 1.23 -6.45 -21.22
C GLN A 257 0.74 -5.43 -20.16
N ALA A 258 0.24 -5.87 -19.00
CA ALA A 258 -0.13 -4.96 -17.93
C ALA A 258 1.11 -4.29 -17.29
N VAL A 259 2.19 -5.04 -17.09
CA VAL A 259 3.47 -4.52 -16.59
C VAL A 259 4.11 -3.56 -17.60
N ASP A 260 4.02 -3.86 -18.90
CA ASP A 260 4.48 -2.95 -19.95
C ASP A 260 3.69 -1.65 -19.95
N TYR A 261 2.35 -1.71 -19.82
CA TYR A 261 1.53 -0.51 -19.70
C TYR A 261 1.91 0.36 -18.49
N PHE A 262 2.22 -0.26 -17.35
CA PHE A 262 2.70 0.47 -16.17
C PHE A 262 3.93 1.34 -16.50
N TRP A 263 4.87 0.84 -17.31
CA TRP A 263 6.08 1.58 -17.67
C TRP A 263 5.90 2.51 -18.87
N ASN A 264 5.21 2.02 -19.90
CA ASN A 264 5.27 2.55 -21.26
C ASN A 264 3.91 3.06 -21.77
N GLY A 265 2.83 2.81 -21.03
CA GLY A 265 1.47 3.23 -21.39
C GLY A 265 1.38 4.73 -21.69
N GLU A 266 0.66 5.07 -22.75
CA GLU A 266 0.50 6.46 -23.19
C GLU A 266 -0.48 7.24 -22.30
N GLY A 267 -1.42 6.53 -21.66
CA GLY A 267 -2.45 7.11 -20.80
C GLY A 267 -1.98 7.44 -19.39
N ASN A 268 -2.88 8.04 -18.62
CA ASN A 268 -2.56 8.64 -17.31
C ASN A 268 -2.25 7.63 -16.20
N GLY A 269 -2.46 6.33 -16.44
CA GLY A 269 -2.15 5.26 -15.48
C GLY A 269 -0.72 4.76 -15.49
N SER A 270 0.08 5.09 -16.51
CA SER A 270 1.50 4.74 -16.51
C SER A 270 2.24 5.50 -15.41
N ILE A 271 3.32 4.93 -14.87
CA ILE A 271 4.03 5.49 -13.71
C ILE A 271 4.60 6.88 -13.98
N TYR A 272 4.89 7.22 -15.24
CA TYR A 272 5.36 8.55 -15.64
C TYR A 272 4.23 9.58 -15.64
N ASN A 273 3.03 9.19 -16.07
CA ASN A 273 1.89 10.09 -16.21
C ASN A 273 1.06 10.20 -14.92
N ALA A 274 0.97 9.13 -14.14
CA ALA A 274 0.32 9.12 -12.82
C ALA A 274 1.09 9.94 -11.79
N ILE A 275 2.41 10.09 -11.98
CA ILE A 275 3.33 10.83 -11.10
C ILE A 275 4.18 11.78 -11.97
N PRO A 276 3.59 12.86 -12.49
CA PRO A 276 4.24 13.73 -13.48
C PRO A 276 5.39 14.55 -12.89
N PHE A 277 5.34 14.88 -11.60
CA PHE A 277 6.33 15.76 -10.95
C PHE A 277 6.90 15.14 -9.69
N VAL A 278 8.23 15.09 -9.61
CA VAL A 278 8.96 14.70 -8.39
C VAL A 278 9.58 15.95 -7.79
N HIS A 279 9.38 16.15 -6.49
CA HIS A 279 9.86 17.29 -5.74
C HIS A 279 10.95 16.88 -4.74
N ASN A 280 11.61 17.89 -4.18
CA ASN A 280 12.55 17.70 -3.07
C ASN A 280 11.82 17.20 -1.81
N GLY A 281 12.56 16.55 -0.89
CA GLY A 281 12.01 16.12 0.40
C GLY A 281 11.22 14.81 0.36
N PHE A 282 11.49 13.93 -0.61
CA PHE A 282 10.78 12.65 -0.80
C PHE A 282 9.28 12.83 -1.06
N LEU A 283 8.94 13.77 -1.94
CA LEU A 283 7.56 14.12 -2.29
C LEU A 283 7.40 14.07 -3.81
N ALA A 284 6.27 13.56 -4.30
CA ALA A 284 5.94 13.58 -5.72
C ALA A 284 4.45 13.87 -5.91
N GLN A 285 4.13 14.77 -6.84
CA GLN A 285 2.74 15.15 -7.10
C GLN A 285 2.02 14.02 -7.81
N TRP A 286 0.92 13.57 -7.21
CA TRP A 286 -0.01 12.64 -7.86
C TRP A 286 -0.83 13.38 -8.93
N GLN A 287 -1.09 12.74 -10.06
CA GLN A 287 -1.75 13.38 -11.21
C GLN A 287 -3.09 14.05 -10.85
N GLU A 288 -3.88 13.44 -9.97
CA GLU A 288 -5.20 13.94 -9.57
C GLU A 288 -5.18 14.95 -8.43
N SER A 289 -4.00 15.37 -7.94
CA SER A 289 -3.88 16.20 -6.73
C SER A 289 -4.57 17.57 -6.86
N GLY A 290 -4.64 18.12 -8.07
CA GLY A 290 -5.35 19.38 -8.35
C GLY A 290 -6.85 19.21 -8.56
N ARG A 291 -7.34 17.98 -8.76
CA ARG A 291 -8.75 17.65 -8.97
C ARG A 291 -9.47 17.60 -7.63
N ASP A 292 -9.14 16.60 -6.82
CA ASP A 292 -9.65 16.38 -5.48
C ASP A 292 -8.87 15.25 -4.77
N GLN A 293 -9.02 15.16 -3.45
CA GLN A 293 -8.35 14.16 -2.63
C GLN A 293 -9.06 12.81 -2.60
N GLY A 294 -10.38 12.77 -2.78
CA GLY A 294 -11.10 11.49 -2.85
C GLY A 294 -10.54 10.58 -3.95
N HIS A 295 -10.28 11.15 -5.13
CA HIS A 295 -9.66 10.43 -6.24
C HIS A 295 -8.15 10.30 -6.13
N SER A 296 -7.45 11.25 -5.51
CA SER A 296 -6.02 11.08 -5.22
C SER A 296 -5.79 9.85 -4.32
N ILE A 297 -6.60 9.68 -3.27
CA ILE A 297 -6.56 8.51 -2.39
C ILE A 297 -6.96 7.23 -3.15
N MET A 298 -7.98 7.30 -4.01
CA MET A 298 -8.35 6.18 -4.90
C MET A 298 -7.17 5.71 -5.76
N GLY A 299 -6.47 6.66 -6.36
CA GLY A 299 -5.29 6.40 -7.20
C GLY A 299 -4.17 5.71 -6.42
N ILE A 300 -3.90 6.13 -5.19
CA ILE A 300 -2.95 5.45 -4.30
C ILE A 300 -3.38 4.00 -4.04
N GLY A 301 -4.66 3.74 -3.78
CA GLY A 301 -5.20 2.39 -3.55
C GLY A 301 -5.12 1.48 -4.79
N LEU A 302 -5.40 2.00 -5.99
CA LEU A 302 -5.30 1.23 -7.23
C LEU A 302 -3.85 0.93 -7.59
N MET A 303 -2.97 1.93 -7.52
CA MET A 303 -1.55 1.73 -7.80
C MET A 303 -0.91 0.75 -6.82
N SER A 304 -1.22 0.86 -5.52
CA SER A 304 -0.72 -0.11 -4.53
C SER A 304 -1.23 -1.52 -4.81
N SER A 305 -2.49 -1.69 -5.21
CA SER A 305 -3.06 -3.00 -5.59
C SER A 305 -2.33 -3.63 -6.78
N ILE A 306 -2.05 -2.83 -7.83
CA ILE A 306 -1.28 -3.28 -9.00
C ILE A 306 0.14 -3.71 -8.59
N MET A 307 0.82 -2.87 -7.80
CA MET A 307 2.18 -3.13 -7.37
C MET A 307 2.28 -4.33 -6.42
N GLU A 308 1.30 -4.55 -5.54
CA GLU A 308 1.29 -5.71 -4.63
C GLU A 308 0.96 -7.01 -5.37
N MET A 309 0.01 -7.00 -6.32
CA MET A 309 -0.21 -8.14 -7.21
C MET A 309 1.06 -8.48 -7.99
N ALA A 310 1.72 -7.49 -8.59
CA ALA A 310 2.99 -7.69 -9.30
C ALA A 310 4.10 -8.19 -8.37
N TRP A 311 4.21 -7.64 -7.16
CA TRP A 311 5.20 -8.06 -6.17
C TRP A 311 5.03 -9.53 -5.78
N ASN A 312 3.79 -9.98 -5.60
CA ASN A 312 3.48 -11.37 -5.25
C ASN A 312 3.75 -12.34 -6.42
N GLN A 313 3.88 -11.82 -7.65
CA GLN A 313 4.40 -12.55 -8.82
C GLN A 313 5.93 -12.39 -9.02
N GLY A 314 6.63 -11.76 -8.08
CA GLY A 314 8.07 -11.54 -8.12
C GLY A 314 8.52 -10.36 -8.98
N ILE A 315 7.62 -9.43 -9.31
CA ILE A 315 7.89 -8.24 -10.13
C ILE A 315 7.90 -7.00 -9.23
N ASP A 316 9.09 -6.40 -9.04
CA ASP A 316 9.25 -5.21 -8.19
C ASP A 316 8.90 -3.92 -8.94
N LEU A 317 7.63 -3.53 -8.86
CA LEU A 317 7.15 -2.22 -9.34
C LEU A 317 7.25 -1.12 -8.26
N TYR A 318 7.36 -1.48 -6.98
CA TYR A 318 7.46 -0.52 -5.88
C TYR A 318 8.75 0.30 -5.89
N SER A 319 9.84 -0.27 -6.43
CA SER A 319 11.12 0.41 -6.64
C SER A 319 11.16 1.32 -7.87
N ALA A 320 10.09 1.37 -8.66
CA ALA A 320 10.06 2.11 -9.92
C ALA A 320 10.36 3.61 -9.73
N ARG A 321 11.12 4.16 -10.68
CA ARG A 321 11.47 5.60 -10.76
C ARG A 321 11.99 6.17 -9.43
N ASP A 322 12.94 5.47 -8.79
CA ASP A 322 13.50 5.86 -7.49
C ASP A 322 12.39 6.07 -6.44
N LEU A 323 11.58 5.03 -6.22
CA LEU A 323 10.49 5.00 -5.24
C LEU A 323 9.43 6.10 -5.49
N ALA A 324 9.16 6.46 -6.75
CA ALA A 324 8.23 7.55 -7.10
C ALA A 324 6.85 7.36 -6.47
N PHE A 325 6.33 6.12 -6.43
CA PHE A 325 5.06 5.83 -5.78
C PHE A 325 5.08 6.05 -4.27
N GLY A 326 6.16 5.69 -3.58
CA GLY A 326 6.35 6.01 -2.17
C GLY A 326 6.34 7.52 -1.92
N LYS A 327 7.04 8.29 -2.75
CA LYS A 327 7.04 9.76 -2.71
C LYS A 327 5.64 10.36 -2.94
N ALA A 328 4.87 9.77 -3.86
CA ALA A 328 3.49 10.20 -4.13
C ALA A 328 2.52 9.83 -3.00
N ALA A 329 2.67 8.65 -2.40
CA ALA A 329 1.88 8.26 -1.24
C ALA A 329 2.15 9.16 -0.03
N GLU A 330 3.41 9.53 0.24
CA GLU A 330 3.77 10.51 1.27
C GLU A 330 3.17 11.89 0.99
N TYR A 331 3.16 12.31 -0.28
CA TYR A 331 2.57 13.58 -0.72
C TYR A 331 1.05 13.63 -0.47
N VAL A 332 0.32 12.63 -0.97
CA VAL A 332 -1.14 12.54 -0.80
C VAL A 332 -1.49 12.38 0.68
N ALA A 333 -0.78 11.54 1.43
CA ALA A 333 -0.99 11.38 2.87
C ALA A 333 -0.77 12.69 3.62
N ARG A 334 0.30 13.42 3.31
CA ARG A 334 0.62 14.71 3.96
C ARG A 334 -0.51 15.71 3.77
N TYR A 335 -1.00 15.87 2.54
CA TYR A 335 -2.07 16.83 2.29
C TYR A 335 -3.36 16.47 3.03
N ASN A 336 -3.69 15.17 3.08
CA ASN A 336 -4.87 14.65 3.77
C ASN A 336 -4.75 14.70 5.31
N LEU A 337 -3.54 14.83 5.85
CA LEU A 337 -3.30 15.12 7.28
C LEU A 337 -3.45 16.62 7.61
N GLY A 338 -3.85 17.48 6.65
CA GLY A 338 -4.11 18.90 6.89
C GLY A 338 -2.91 19.83 6.67
N TYR A 339 -1.77 19.31 6.21
CA TYR A 339 -0.60 20.14 5.90
C TYR A 339 -0.78 20.92 4.58
N ASN A 340 -0.38 22.19 4.57
CA ASN A 340 -0.51 23.11 3.41
C ASN A 340 0.85 23.52 2.81
N ASP A 341 1.94 22.85 3.19
CA ASP A 341 3.31 23.20 2.81
C ASP A 341 3.85 22.37 1.64
N LEU A 342 2.96 21.77 0.85
CA LEU A 342 3.33 20.91 -0.27
C LEU A 342 3.57 21.75 -1.52
N PRO A 343 4.64 21.46 -2.29
CA PRO A 343 4.81 22.05 -3.61
C PRO A 343 3.72 21.57 -4.55
N PHE A 344 3.26 22.44 -5.46
CA PHE A 344 2.37 22.07 -6.55
C PHE A 344 2.88 22.68 -7.84
N THR A 345 3.08 21.85 -8.85
CA THR A 345 3.39 22.28 -10.22
C THR A 345 2.12 22.22 -11.04
N THR A 346 1.85 23.28 -11.80
CA THR A 346 0.70 23.35 -12.72
C THR A 346 0.62 22.07 -13.55
N TYR A 347 -0.51 21.39 -13.43
CA TYR A 347 -0.79 20.18 -14.19
C TYR A 347 -1.73 20.54 -15.34
N SER A 348 -1.32 20.23 -16.57
CA SER A 348 -2.11 20.48 -17.77
C SER A 348 -2.41 19.18 -18.52
N TRP A 349 -3.56 19.15 -19.19
CA TRP A 349 -4.05 17.99 -19.95
C TRP A 349 -4.96 18.42 -21.10
N GLY A 350 -5.16 17.53 -22.07
CA GLY A 350 -6.21 17.65 -23.08
C GLY A 350 -7.47 16.90 -22.65
N THR A 351 -8.65 17.45 -22.94
CA THR A 351 -9.97 16.81 -22.68
C THR A 351 -10.82 16.68 -23.95
N GLY A 352 -11.73 15.71 -23.95
CA GLY A 352 -12.61 15.36 -25.07
C GLY A 352 -11.88 14.67 -26.22
N GLN A 353 -12.54 14.56 -27.38
CA GLN A 353 -11.94 14.00 -28.59
C GLN A 353 -10.92 14.95 -29.24
N ASN A 354 -11.10 16.26 -29.07
CA ASN A 354 -10.28 17.28 -29.74
C ASN A 354 -9.08 17.76 -28.89
N CYS A 355 -8.74 17.07 -27.80
CA CYS A 355 -7.61 17.43 -26.92
C CYS A 355 -7.68 18.87 -26.37
N ALA A 356 -8.88 19.38 -26.02
CA ALA A 356 -9.01 20.76 -25.58
C ALA A 356 -8.19 21.02 -24.31
N TYR A 357 -7.33 22.04 -24.32
CA TYR A 357 -6.43 22.34 -23.21
C TYR A 357 -7.19 22.63 -21.91
N ARG A 358 -6.69 22.08 -20.81
CA ARG A 358 -7.11 22.34 -19.44
C ARG A 358 -5.89 22.35 -18.53
N GLU A 359 -6.02 23.03 -17.40
CA GLU A 359 -4.99 23.04 -16.37
C GLU A 359 -5.57 23.19 -14.96
N GLN A 360 -4.79 22.75 -13.99
CA GLN A 360 -4.97 22.98 -12.57
C GLN A 360 -3.68 23.62 -12.06
N THR A 361 -3.81 24.76 -11.39
CA THR A 361 -2.67 25.54 -10.85
C THR A 361 -2.56 25.44 -9.33
N VAL A 362 -3.53 24.80 -8.68
CA VAL A 362 -3.60 24.62 -7.22
C VAL A 362 -4.09 23.22 -6.86
N MET A 363 -3.82 22.83 -5.62
CA MET A 363 -4.35 21.59 -5.02
C MET A 363 -5.88 21.65 -4.86
N GLY A 364 -6.55 20.53 -5.11
CA GLY A 364 -7.98 20.37 -4.90
C GLY A 364 -8.29 19.86 -3.48
N GLU A 365 -9.20 20.53 -2.77
CA GLU A 365 -9.57 20.20 -1.38
C GLU A 365 -10.71 19.17 -1.24
N GLY A 366 -11.39 18.82 -2.33
CA GLY A 366 -12.55 17.91 -2.28
C GLY A 366 -12.20 16.56 -1.64
N GLY A 367 -12.93 16.13 -0.62
CA GLY A 367 -12.66 14.86 0.08
C GLY A 367 -11.36 14.83 0.90
N ARG A 368 -10.76 16.00 1.19
CA ARG A 368 -9.54 16.07 2.01
C ARG A 368 -9.77 15.49 3.41
N GLY A 369 -8.85 14.63 3.84
CA GLY A 369 -8.91 13.94 5.13
C GLY A 369 -9.86 12.73 5.16
N GLN A 370 -10.42 12.34 4.01
CA GLN A 370 -11.28 11.16 3.93
C GLN A 370 -10.51 9.90 4.34
N LEU A 371 -11.12 9.08 5.20
CA LEU A 371 -10.60 7.79 5.60
C LEU A 371 -11.04 6.72 4.59
N ARG A 372 -10.08 5.99 4.03
CA ARG A 372 -10.29 4.90 3.06
C ARG A 372 -9.28 3.77 3.30
N PRO A 373 -9.60 2.51 2.96
CA PRO A 373 -8.77 1.36 3.31
C PRO A 373 -7.63 1.14 2.30
N VAL A 374 -6.69 2.09 2.24
CA VAL A 374 -5.59 2.09 1.26
C VAL A 374 -4.20 2.05 1.91
N TRP A 375 -4.10 2.49 3.16
CA TRP A 375 -2.82 2.92 3.75
C TRP A 375 -2.03 1.76 4.33
N GLU A 376 -2.70 0.72 4.82
CA GLU A 376 -2.03 -0.45 5.42
C GLU A 376 -1.12 -1.17 4.42
N MET A 377 -1.56 -1.36 3.19
CA MET A 377 -0.77 -2.03 2.14
C MET A 377 0.50 -1.24 1.83
N VAL A 378 0.36 0.08 1.60
CA VAL A 378 1.48 0.98 1.29
C VAL A 378 2.46 1.04 2.47
N TYR A 379 1.92 1.21 3.68
CA TYR A 379 2.71 1.29 4.90
C TYR A 379 3.50 0.00 5.17
N ASN A 380 2.84 -1.16 5.12
CA ASN A 380 3.52 -2.43 5.39
C ASN A 380 4.50 -2.82 4.30
N HIS A 381 4.30 -2.38 3.05
CA HIS A 381 5.31 -2.53 2.01
C HIS A 381 6.53 -1.64 2.29
N TYR A 382 6.36 -0.32 2.32
CA TYR A 382 7.51 0.59 2.37
C TYR A 382 8.16 0.64 3.76
N SER A 383 7.38 0.79 4.83
CA SER A 383 7.93 0.93 6.17
C SER A 383 8.41 -0.40 6.75
N VAL A 384 7.58 -1.44 6.67
CA VAL A 384 7.85 -2.69 7.38
C VAL A 384 8.71 -3.63 6.53
N ARG A 385 8.28 -3.93 5.29
CA ARG A 385 9.00 -4.85 4.39
C ARG A 385 10.31 -4.23 3.87
N ARG A 386 10.35 -2.91 3.62
CA ARG A 386 11.52 -2.22 3.03
C ARG A 386 12.29 -1.32 3.99
N GLY A 387 11.83 -1.13 5.25
CA GLY A 387 12.54 -0.32 6.24
C GLY A 387 12.64 1.18 5.90
N LEU A 388 11.77 1.67 5.01
CA LEU A 388 11.76 3.07 4.59
C LEU A 388 10.95 3.92 5.56
N ARG A 389 11.33 5.20 5.69
CA ARG A 389 10.64 6.11 6.58
C ARG A 389 9.49 6.79 5.84
N MET A 390 8.26 6.41 6.18
CA MET A 390 7.02 6.91 5.59
C MET A 390 6.10 7.54 6.66
N PRO A 391 6.46 8.71 7.22
CA PRO A 391 5.80 9.27 8.39
C PRO A 391 4.34 9.69 8.14
N ASN A 392 4.01 10.19 6.95
CA ASN A 392 2.63 10.62 6.65
C ASN A 392 1.75 9.40 6.35
N VAL A 393 2.27 8.43 5.59
CA VAL A 393 1.55 7.17 5.34
C VAL A 393 1.33 6.40 6.64
N ALA A 394 2.31 6.35 7.54
CA ALA A 394 2.17 5.73 8.85
C ALA A 394 1.03 6.35 9.67
N ARG A 395 0.93 7.68 9.69
CA ARG A 395 -0.14 8.41 10.37
C ARG A 395 -1.51 8.16 9.74
N MET A 396 -1.61 8.18 8.42
CA MET A 396 -2.87 7.84 7.75
C MET A 396 -3.28 6.39 8.03
N ALA A 397 -2.35 5.42 8.01
CA ALA A 397 -2.63 4.05 8.40
C ALA A 397 -3.12 3.95 9.86
N ALA A 398 -2.49 4.69 10.79
CA ALA A 398 -2.93 4.74 12.18
C ALA A 398 -4.33 5.33 12.35
N LEU A 399 -4.72 6.35 11.57
CA LEU A 399 -6.06 6.95 11.60
C LEU A 399 -7.16 6.01 11.08
N VAL A 400 -6.82 5.12 10.15
CA VAL A 400 -7.78 4.19 9.54
C VAL A 400 -7.89 2.87 10.33
N ARG A 401 -6.85 2.49 11.09
CA ARG A 401 -6.82 1.26 11.88
C ARG A 401 -7.94 1.21 12.94
N ALA A 402 -8.64 0.08 13.13
CA ALA A 402 -8.59 -1.13 12.31
C ALA A 402 -9.34 -0.93 10.98
N GLU A 403 -8.63 -1.16 9.87
CA GLU A 403 -9.10 -0.95 8.51
C GLU A 403 -10.14 -2.03 8.12
N GLY A 404 -11.32 -1.59 7.67
CA GLY A 404 -12.41 -2.44 7.16
C GLY A 404 -12.40 -2.58 5.64
N GLY A 405 -13.53 -2.91 5.02
CA GLY A 405 -13.66 -3.01 3.56
C GLY A 405 -15.01 -2.52 3.03
N GLY A 406 -15.48 -3.07 1.91
CA GLY A 406 -16.82 -2.74 1.39
C GLY A 406 -17.90 -2.88 2.45
N GLY A 407 -18.72 -1.83 2.60
CA GLY A 407 -19.71 -1.69 3.67
C GLY A 407 -19.25 -0.83 4.87
N ASP A 408 -17.96 -0.58 5.04
CA ASP A 408 -17.42 0.23 6.15
C ASP A 408 -17.14 1.70 5.75
N TYR A 409 -17.09 2.02 4.46
CA TYR A 409 -16.68 3.34 3.93
C TYR A 409 -17.76 4.04 3.09
N GLY A 410 -19.03 3.77 3.41
CA GLY A 410 -20.20 4.32 2.72
C GLY A 410 -20.87 3.32 1.76
N THR A 411 -22.05 3.70 1.26
CA THR A 411 -22.92 2.84 0.45
C THR A 411 -22.81 3.07 -1.06
N THR A 412 -21.99 4.02 -1.49
CA THR A 412 -21.74 4.33 -2.90
C THR A 412 -20.44 3.68 -3.37
N SER A 413 -20.16 3.68 -4.69
CA SER A 413 -18.94 3.06 -5.26
C SER A 413 -17.64 3.46 -4.56
N GLY A 414 -17.54 4.70 -4.06
CA GLY A 414 -16.36 5.16 -3.33
C GLY A 414 -16.02 4.31 -2.10
N GLY A 415 -17.02 3.73 -1.42
CA GLY A 415 -16.80 2.80 -0.31
C GLY A 415 -16.25 1.43 -0.74
N PHE A 416 -16.22 1.16 -2.04
CA PHE A 416 -15.93 -0.13 -2.66
C PHE A 416 -14.82 -0.08 -3.72
N ASP A 417 -14.13 1.05 -3.94
CA ASP A 417 -13.05 1.14 -4.94
C ASP A 417 -11.83 0.25 -4.59
N THR A 418 -11.70 -0.17 -3.33
CA THR A 418 -10.66 -1.08 -2.82
C THR A 418 -11.26 -2.17 -1.93
N LEU A 419 -10.71 -3.37 -1.94
CA LEU A 419 -11.19 -4.52 -1.15
C LEU A 419 -11.00 -4.35 0.37
N GLY A 420 -9.97 -3.61 0.79
CA GLY A 420 -9.69 -3.27 2.18
C GLY A 420 -9.27 -4.46 3.06
N PHE A 421 -9.54 -4.33 4.35
CA PHE A 421 -9.10 -5.23 5.44
C PHE A 421 -7.56 -5.31 5.58
N GLY A 422 -6.83 -4.25 5.23
CA GLY A 422 -5.38 -4.25 5.28
C GLY A 422 -4.80 -4.38 6.69
N THR A 423 -5.51 -3.97 7.74
CA THR A 423 -5.06 -4.24 9.13
C THR A 423 -5.01 -5.74 9.42
N LEU A 424 -5.95 -6.52 8.89
CA LEU A 424 -5.92 -7.97 8.98
C LEU A 424 -4.89 -8.54 7.99
N ALA A 425 -4.97 -8.16 6.72
CA ALA A 425 -4.27 -8.86 5.66
C ALA A 425 -2.82 -8.41 5.43
N HIS A 426 -2.55 -7.11 5.48
CA HIS A 426 -1.25 -6.54 5.12
C HIS A 426 -0.37 -6.22 6.31
N THR A 427 -0.91 -6.13 7.54
CA THR A 427 -0.09 -5.94 8.74
C THR A 427 0.98 -7.03 8.85
N ARG A 428 2.23 -6.59 8.94
CA ARG A 428 3.41 -7.44 9.13
C ARG A 428 3.96 -7.28 10.55
N PRO A 429 4.55 -8.34 11.14
CA PRO A 429 5.25 -8.20 12.41
C PRO A 429 6.43 -7.27 12.27
N THR A 430 6.83 -6.65 13.38
CA THR A 430 8.03 -5.82 13.40
C THR A 430 9.27 -6.69 13.14
N PRO A 431 10.20 -6.26 12.26
CA PRO A 431 11.47 -6.94 12.10
C PRO A 431 12.21 -7.07 13.44
N ALA A 432 12.84 -8.22 13.67
CA ALA A 432 13.59 -8.44 14.90
C ALA A 432 14.73 -7.41 15.06
N VAL A 433 14.91 -6.92 16.28
CA VAL A 433 16.02 -6.03 16.62
C VAL A 433 17.32 -6.83 16.60
N VAL A 434 18.34 -6.27 15.95
CA VAL A 434 19.71 -6.78 15.94
C VAL A 434 20.44 -6.15 17.12
N SER A 435 20.87 -6.96 18.08
CA SER A 435 21.63 -6.48 19.24
C SER A 435 22.90 -5.76 18.79
N GLY A 436 23.15 -4.57 19.34
CA GLY A 436 24.24 -3.67 18.96
C GLY A 436 23.94 -2.81 17.73
N GLY A 437 22.82 -3.04 17.03
CA GLY A 437 22.39 -2.23 15.90
C GLY A 437 22.00 -0.81 16.30
N VAL A 438 22.11 0.13 15.37
CA VAL A 438 21.73 1.53 15.57
C VAL A 438 20.37 1.79 14.95
N TYR A 439 19.49 2.43 15.72
CA TYR A 439 18.10 2.66 15.35
C TYR A 439 17.67 4.11 15.57
N THR A 440 16.76 4.58 14.72
CA THR A 440 15.87 5.70 15.04
C THR A 440 14.52 5.15 15.48
N LEU A 441 13.86 5.81 16.44
CA LEU A 441 12.55 5.42 16.94
C LEU A 441 11.52 6.50 16.57
N MET A 442 10.64 6.22 15.62
CA MET A 442 9.62 7.17 15.18
C MET A 442 8.31 6.97 15.95
N ALA A 443 7.81 7.99 16.62
CA ALA A 443 6.50 7.94 17.24
C ALA A 443 5.41 7.84 16.16
N GLU A 444 4.48 6.90 16.27
CA GLU A 444 3.38 6.80 15.30
C GLU A 444 2.47 8.02 15.35
N ARG A 445 2.22 8.55 16.57
CA ARG A 445 1.34 9.69 16.79
C ARG A 445 1.79 10.92 16.00
N SER A 446 3.00 11.35 16.25
CA SER A 446 3.62 12.44 15.51
C SER A 446 4.78 11.85 14.77
N GLY A 447 4.87 11.79 13.43
CA GLY A 447 5.96 11.11 12.71
C GLY A 447 7.42 11.61 12.95
N LYS A 448 7.68 12.29 14.06
CA LYS A 448 8.95 12.67 14.67
C LYS A 448 9.63 11.47 15.35
N ILE A 449 10.90 11.63 15.63
CA ILE A 449 11.74 10.57 16.21
C ILE A 449 12.24 10.94 17.60
N LEU A 450 12.50 9.91 18.42
CA LEU A 450 13.07 10.04 19.76
C LEU A 450 14.45 10.68 19.68
N ASP A 451 14.63 11.74 20.46
CA ASP A 451 15.73 12.69 20.36
C ASP A 451 16.22 13.04 21.77
N ASN A 452 17.53 13.09 22.00
CA ASN A 452 18.08 13.42 23.31
C ASN A 452 18.17 14.93 23.60
N GLY A 453 17.69 15.79 22.69
CA GLY A 453 17.74 17.25 22.75
C GLY A 453 19.03 17.87 22.21
N SER A 454 19.90 17.10 21.57
CA SER A 454 21.28 17.51 21.25
C SER A 454 22.05 18.00 22.48
N VAL A 455 21.81 17.40 23.64
CA VAL A 455 22.47 17.71 24.91
C VAL A 455 23.13 16.49 25.52
N THR A 456 24.12 16.71 26.39
CA THR A 456 24.88 15.65 27.07
C THR A 456 24.70 15.65 28.60
N THR A 457 23.92 16.58 29.14
CA THR A 457 23.64 16.73 30.56
C THR A 457 22.86 15.53 31.10
N GLU A 458 23.25 15.02 32.26
CA GLU A 458 22.49 13.97 32.96
C GLU A 458 21.12 14.48 33.40
N GLY A 459 20.10 13.62 33.30
CA GLY A 459 18.74 13.95 33.69
C GLY A 459 18.00 14.84 32.68
N ALA A 460 18.64 15.25 31.58
CA ALA A 460 17.94 15.92 30.49
C ALA A 460 16.86 15.00 29.92
N GLN A 461 15.63 15.52 29.80
CA GLN A 461 14.51 14.77 29.26
C GLN A 461 14.75 14.44 27.79
N ALA A 462 14.48 13.19 27.39
CA ALA A 462 14.35 12.83 25.99
C ALA A 462 13.10 13.51 25.42
N ILE A 463 13.16 13.93 24.17
CA ILE A 463 12.09 14.64 23.46
C ILE A 463 11.76 13.91 22.17
N GLN A 464 10.76 14.41 21.44
CA GLN A 464 10.56 14.09 20.04
C GLN A 464 10.93 15.29 19.17
N TRP A 465 11.57 15.03 18.02
CA TRP A 465 11.90 16.06 17.05
C TRP A 465 11.81 15.53 15.62
N SER A 466 11.56 16.43 14.66
CA SER A 466 11.66 16.10 13.24
C SER A 466 13.04 15.55 12.93
N ASP A 467 13.11 14.39 12.28
CA ASP A 467 14.39 13.79 11.87
C ASP A 467 15.24 14.80 11.09
N ASN A 468 16.46 15.00 11.58
CA ASN A 468 17.47 15.87 10.98
C ASN A 468 18.78 15.10 10.73
N GLY A 469 18.75 13.78 10.88
CA GLY A 469 19.90 12.91 10.67
C GLY A 469 20.99 13.00 11.74
N GLY A 470 20.80 13.76 12.82
CA GLY A 470 21.79 13.93 13.89
C GLY A 470 21.97 12.68 14.75
N ASP A 471 23.16 12.51 15.33
CA ASP A 471 23.48 11.38 16.21
C ASP A 471 22.69 11.39 17.53
N TRP A 472 22.11 12.54 17.90
CA TRP A 472 21.21 12.67 19.04
C TRP A 472 19.84 11.99 18.84
N GLN A 473 19.54 11.60 17.60
CA GLN A 473 18.32 10.85 17.23
C GLN A 473 18.58 9.36 17.00
N ARG A 474 19.83 8.92 17.18
CA ARG A 474 20.30 7.57 16.89
C ARG A 474 20.62 6.85 18.19
N TRP A 475 20.04 5.68 18.36
CA TRP A 475 20.10 4.90 19.58
C TRP A 475 20.66 3.51 19.27
N ARG A 476 21.78 3.15 19.90
CA ARG A 476 22.30 1.78 19.88
C ARG A 476 21.42 0.93 20.81
N ILE A 477 20.77 -0.08 20.25
CA ILE A 477 19.90 -0.99 21.01
C ILE A 477 20.68 -2.28 21.29
N THR A 478 20.91 -2.61 22.56
CA THR A 478 21.70 -3.79 22.97
C THR A 478 20.84 -4.71 23.82
N ASP A 479 20.76 -5.98 23.44
CA ASP A 479 20.10 -7.02 24.24
C ASP A 479 20.89 -7.27 25.53
N VAL A 480 20.21 -7.23 26.67
CA VAL A 480 20.77 -7.50 28.01
C VAL A 480 20.23 -8.79 28.63
N GLY A 481 19.54 -9.62 27.83
CA GLY A 481 18.96 -10.88 28.24
C GLY A 481 17.56 -10.76 28.85
N GLY A 482 16.83 -11.88 28.89
CA GLY A 482 15.48 -11.93 29.45
C GLY A 482 14.43 -11.10 28.70
N GLY A 483 14.71 -10.74 27.43
CA GLY A 483 13.83 -9.93 26.59
C GLY A 483 13.92 -8.41 26.82
N TYR A 484 14.95 -7.94 27.53
CA TYR A 484 15.18 -6.52 27.81
C TYR A 484 16.37 -5.97 27.02
N TYR A 485 16.29 -4.68 26.71
CA TYR A 485 17.29 -3.96 25.93
C TYR A 485 17.67 -2.65 26.62
N THR A 486 18.91 -2.21 26.41
CA THR A 486 19.31 -0.82 26.68
C THR A 486 19.34 -0.03 25.38
N LEU A 487 18.99 1.26 25.45
CA LEU A 487 19.03 2.19 24.32
C LEU A 487 20.03 3.29 24.67
N VAL A 488 21.17 3.33 23.98
CA VAL A 488 22.24 4.30 24.24
C VAL A 488 22.31 5.32 23.10
N CYS A 489 22.13 6.60 23.41
CA CYS A 489 22.22 7.68 22.43
C CYS A 489 23.65 7.80 21.88
N LEU A 490 23.81 7.85 20.55
CA LEU A 490 25.13 7.96 19.93
C LEU A 490 25.81 9.29 20.23
N HIS A 491 25.05 10.37 20.39
CA HIS A 491 25.60 11.70 20.67
C HIS A 491 26.22 11.80 22.08
N SER A 492 25.50 11.36 23.11
CA SER A 492 25.93 11.57 24.50
C SER A 492 26.56 10.35 25.17
N GLY A 493 26.43 9.16 24.58
CA GLY A 493 26.82 7.89 25.19
C GLY A 493 25.96 7.48 26.40
N LYS A 494 24.85 8.19 26.65
CA LYS A 494 23.95 7.98 27.79
C LYS A 494 22.77 7.10 27.40
N ALA A 495 22.27 6.35 28.38
CA ALA A 495 21.14 5.44 28.20
C ALA A 495 19.80 6.17 28.38
N LEU A 496 18.78 5.71 27.65
CA LEU A 496 17.38 6.08 27.88
C LEU A 496 16.94 5.50 29.23
N ASP A 497 16.54 6.37 30.14
CA ASP A 497 16.34 6.06 31.55
C ASP A 497 14.98 6.60 32.00
N ASN A 498 14.18 5.78 32.69
CA ASN A 498 12.91 6.23 33.24
C ASN A 498 13.06 7.01 34.57
N PHE A 499 14.29 7.40 34.90
CA PHE A 499 14.73 8.12 36.10
C PHE A 499 14.41 7.40 37.41
N SER A 500 14.24 6.07 37.37
CA SER A 500 13.78 5.26 38.51
C SER A 500 12.48 5.81 39.15
N VAL A 501 11.63 6.49 38.37
CA VAL A 501 10.31 6.93 38.82
C VAL A 501 9.23 5.99 38.31
N ASN A 502 8.13 5.90 39.08
CA ASN A 502 6.95 5.09 38.74
C ASN A 502 5.68 5.95 38.59
N THR A 503 5.84 7.27 38.51
CA THR A 503 4.73 8.22 38.38
C THR A 503 4.28 8.31 36.92
N GLU A 504 2.96 8.30 36.70
CA GLU A 504 2.36 8.61 35.40
C GLU A 504 2.81 10.00 34.93
N GLY A 505 3.23 10.10 33.67
CA GLY A 505 3.76 11.35 33.12
C GLY A 505 5.16 11.71 33.60
N GLY A 506 5.82 10.84 34.36
CA GLY A 506 7.23 11.02 34.70
C GLY A 506 8.10 11.09 33.44
N GLY A 507 8.95 12.10 33.36
CA GLY A 507 9.84 12.30 32.22
C GLY A 507 10.80 11.12 32.04
N VAL A 508 10.98 10.67 30.80
CA VAL A 508 12.04 9.76 30.43
C VAL A 508 13.25 10.59 30.02
N VAL A 509 14.40 10.30 30.62
CA VAL A 509 15.61 11.12 30.55
C VAL A 509 16.76 10.35 29.90
N GLN A 510 17.89 11.03 29.70
CA GLN A 510 19.16 10.38 29.49
C GLN A 510 19.99 10.35 30.77
N TRP A 511 20.67 9.23 31.03
CA TRP A 511 21.54 9.07 32.19
C TRP A 511 22.79 8.25 31.86
N THR A 512 23.88 8.42 32.62
CA THR A 512 25.09 7.60 32.44
C THR A 512 24.74 6.12 32.47
N HIS A 513 25.19 5.39 31.47
CA HIS A 513 24.85 3.97 31.32
C HIS A 513 25.50 3.16 32.45
N HIS A 514 24.67 2.58 33.31
CA HIS A 514 25.09 1.72 34.44
C HIS A 514 24.35 0.38 34.45
N GLY A 515 23.47 0.14 33.47
CA GLY A 515 22.79 -1.16 33.27
C GLY A 515 21.68 -1.47 34.29
N GLY A 516 21.29 -0.50 35.12
CA GLY A 516 20.21 -0.68 36.10
C GLY A 516 18.84 -0.86 35.42
N THR A 517 17.85 -1.37 36.16
CA THR A 517 16.52 -1.70 35.61
C THR A 517 15.76 -0.49 35.06
N ALA A 518 16.09 0.74 35.51
CA ALA A 518 15.55 1.99 34.97
C ALA A 518 15.96 2.27 33.52
N GLN A 519 17.08 1.67 33.08
CA GLN A 519 17.65 1.79 31.72
C GLN A 519 17.27 0.63 30.81
N GLN A 520 16.47 -0.31 31.31
CA GLN A 520 16.13 -1.53 30.60
C GLN A 520 14.69 -1.50 30.13
N TRP A 521 14.49 -1.76 28.84
CA TRP A 521 13.21 -1.66 28.17
C TRP A 521 12.88 -2.98 27.46
N ARG A 522 11.68 -3.50 27.68
CA ARG A 522 11.15 -4.62 26.90
C ARG A 522 10.49 -4.08 25.65
N LEU A 523 10.95 -4.54 24.49
CA LEU A 523 10.33 -4.22 23.20
C LEU A 523 9.20 -5.21 22.94
N VAL A 524 7.96 -4.72 22.90
CA VAL A 524 6.76 -5.53 22.66
C VAL A 524 6.24 -5.20 21.26
N ASP A 525 6.31 -6.17 20.34
CA ASP A 525 5.73 -6.04 19.00
C ASP A 525 4.23 -5.78 19.11
N VAL A 526 3.76 -4.71 18.45
CA VAL A 526 2.33 -4.36 18.34
C VAL A 526 1.85 -4.41 16.89
N GLY A 527 2.62 -5.08 16.01
CA GLY A 527 2.34 -5.21 14.60
C GLY A 527 2.50 -3.90 13.83
N GLY A 528 2.56 -4.01 12.50
CA GLY A 528 2.72 -2.87 11.61
C GLY A 528 4.07 -2.18 11.82
N GLY A 529 5.14 -2.93 12.07
CA GLY A 529 6.49 -2.36 12.24
C GLY A 529 6.73 -1.57 13.52
N ALA A 530 5.72 -1.43 14.39
CA ALA A 530 5.83 -0.69 15.64
C ALA A 530 5.99 -1.60 16.84
N VAL A 531 6.69 -1.10 17.85
CA VAL A 531 6.82 -1.71 19.17
C VAL A 531 6.37 -0.73 20.26
N LYS A 532 6.01 -1.26 21.42
CA LYS A 532 6.03 -0.53 22.69
C LYS A 532 7.34 -0.78 23.40
N LEU A 533 7.86 0.23 24.10
CA LEU A 533 9.01 0.10 24.99
C LEU A 533 8.51 0.12 26.43
N ILE A 534 8.54 -1.02 27.12
CA ILE A 534 8.04 -1.16 28.49
C ILE A 534 9.21 -1.14 29.46
N SER A 535 9.26 -0.16 30.36
CA SER A 535 10.33 -0.06 31.37
C SER A 535 10.32 -1.29 32.28
N ARG A 536 11.50 -1.88 32.51
CA ARG A 536 11.67 -2.97 33.48
C ARG A 536 11.43 -2.51 34.92
N TYR A 537 11.72 -1.24 35.21
CA TYR A 537 11.58 -0.69 36.55
C TYR A 537 10.11 -0.46 36.93
N SER A 538 9.33 0.22 36.08
CA SER A 538 7.95 0.62 36.41
C SER A 538 6.86 -0.23 35.76
N GLY A 539 7.18 -0.99 34.71
CA GLY A 539 6.18 -1.68 33.88
C GLY A 539 5.39 -0.73 32.96
N LYS A 540 5.75 0.55 32.88
CA LYS A 540 5.08 1.57 32.05
C LYS A 540 5.70 1.68 30.67
N ALA A 541 4.91 2.12 29.69
CA ALA A 541 5.33 2.32 28.31
C ALA A 541 6.00 3.69 28.10
N LEU A 542 7.01 3.76 27.23
CA LEU A 542 7.50 5.00 26.65
C LEU A 542 6.39 5.64 25.81
N ASP A 543 6.06 6.89 26.12
CA ASP A 543 4.95 7.62 25.54
C ASP A 543 5.42 9.00 25.04
N ASN A 544 4.95 9.44 23.89
CA ASN A 544 5.32 10.75 23.33
C ASN A 544 4.52 11.93 23.96
N GLY A 545 3.78 11.66 25.04
CA GLY A 545 3.01 12.65 25.80
C GLY A 545 1.79 13.16 25.07
N ASN A 546 1.25 12.40 24.10
CA ASN A 546 0.18 12.83 23.21
C ASN A 546 0.54 14.09 22.39
N GLY A 547 1.82 14.49 22.38
CA GLY A 547 2.31 15.71 21.76
C GLY A 547 2.65 15.53 20.29
N GLU A 548 2.57 16.62 19.52
CA GLU A 548 2.92 16.63 18.09
C GLU A 548 3.93 17.70 17.69
N ALA A 549 4.36 18.56 18.62
CA ALA A 549 5.35 19.59 18.37
C ALA A 549 6.79 19.05 18.51
N ASN A 550 7.73 19.72 17.85
CA ASN A 550 9.15 19.55 18.15
C ASN A 550 9.41 19.96 19.61
N GLY A 551 10.24 19.22 20.33
CA GLY A 551 10.55 19.51 21.72
C GLY A 551 9.56 18.93 22.73
N GLY A 552 8.49 18.27 22.28
CA GLY A 552 7.58 17.56 23.18
C GLY A 552 8.32 16.46 23.93
N GLY A 553 8.29 16.50 25.26
CA GLY A 553 9.00 15.55 26.11
C GLY A 553 8.43 14.13 26.02
N ALA A 554 9.33 13.14 25.99
CA ALA A 554 8.98 11.74 26.17
C ALA A 554 8.74 11.47 27.66
N ILE A 555 7.67 10.74 27.96
CA ILE A 555 7.23 10.40 29.30
C ILE A 555 7.06 8.89 29.42
N GLN A 556 6.80 8.41 30.63
CA GLN A 556 6.26 7.08 30.85
C GLN A 556 4.78 7.16 31.22
N TRP A 557 3.99 6.20 30.72
CA TRP A 557 2.58 6.08 31.03
C TRP A 557 2.15 4.62 31.14
N THR A 558 1.09 4.33 31.89
CA THR A 558 0.45 3.01 31.90
C THR A 558 0.22 2.51 30.47
N ASP A 559 0.61 1.27 30.20
CA ASP A 559 0.45 0.67 28.88
C ASP A 559 -1.03 0.51 28.54
N ASN A 560 -1.52 1.36 27.65
CA ASN A 560 -2.91 1.39 27.18
C ASN A 560 -3.02 0.94 25.72
N ASN A 561 -1.91 0.50 25.11
CA ASN A 561 -1.85 0.11 23.70
C ASN A 561 -2.37 1.20 22.72
N VAL A 562 -2.05 2.46 23.01
CA VAL A 562 -2.50 3.65 22.27
C VAL A 562 -1.41 4.19 21.34
N VAL A 563 -1.78 4.94 20.30
CA VAL A 563 -0.86 5.38 19.22
C VAL A 563 0.34 6.20 19.71
N GLN A 564 0.21 6.95 20.81
CA GLN A 564 1.31 7.71 21.43
C GLN A 564 2.39 6.82 22.09
N GLN A 565 2.10 5.54 22.31
CA GLN A 565 3.02 4.55 22.90
C GLN A 565 3.69 3.65 21.85
N ARG A 566 3.37 3.86 20.56
CA ARG A 566 3.83 3.02 19.45
C ARG A 566 5.00 3.69 18.75
N TRP A 567 6.12 2.97 18.67
CA TRP A 567 7.37 3.45 18.12
C TRP A 567 7.85 2.53 17.00
N ASN A 568 8.06 3.09 15.81
CA ASN A 568 8.62 2.39 14.66
C ASN A 568 10.14 2.41 14.71
N LEU A 569 10.75 1.24 14.84
CA LEU A 569 12.20 1.09 14.87
C LEU A 569 12.72 0.97 13.44
N ARG A 570 13.63 1.88 13.06
CA ARG A 570 14.32 1.82 11.78
C ARG A 570 15.82 1.67 12.02
N ARG A 571 16.40 0.60 11.50
CA ARG A 571 17.84 0.39 11.53
C ARG A 571 18.52 1.36 10.56
N VAL A 572 19.57 2.06 11.02
CA VAL A 572 20.33 3.03 10.21
C VAL A 572 21.72 2.53 9.81
N ALA A 573 22.25 1.50 10.49
CA ALA A 573 23.51 0.83 10.16
C ALA A 573 23.55 -0.59 10.75
#